data_AF-A0A4R0Q000-F1
#
_entry.id   AF-A0A4R0Q000-F1
#
_cell.length_a   1.000
_cell.length_b   1.000
_cell.length_c   1.000
_cell.angle_alpha   90.00
_cell.angle_beta   90.00
_cell.angle_gamma   90.00
#
_symmetry.space_group_name_H-M   'P 1'
#
loop_
_entity.id
_entity.type
_entity.pdbx_description
1 polymer ?
#
loop_
_entity_poly.entity_id
_entity_poly.type
_entity_poly.pdbx_seq_one_letter_code
_entity_poly.pdbx_strand_id
1 'polypeptide(L)'
;MQTTNHILMIRPVDFKFNEQTAGNNKFQNASTETNVQTAALKEFDAFVDLLRKNNVDVKVVDDTLQPETPDSIFPNNWVSFHEDGSVYLYPMFSENRRLERRIEILDGLRENFEVNHITDLSFYEKQYAFLEGTGSMVLDRTNKIAYACLSVRTDEEVLNNFSMLTGYEPVAFQAVDETNFPIYHTNVMMCIGDCFAVICLDSIKNPEEKLNVTISLKGAGKEIIEISLEQMNKFAGNMLQVTNAENESLLVMSEQAYLSLNAEQIAALEQYSRIIYAPLYIIEKNGGGSARCMLAEIHLPSKL
;
A
#
# COMPACT_ATOMS: atom_id res chain seq x y z
N MET A 1 -3.05 4.27 -16.49
CA MET A 1 -2.48 2.90 -16.46
C MET A 1 -2.59 2.36 -15.05
N GLN A 2 -2.81 1.05 -14.90
CA GLN A 2 -2.91 0.42 -13.59
C GLN A 2 -1.54 0.28 -12.91
N THR A 3 -0.51 -0.03 -13.69
CA THR A 3 0.84 -0.34 -13.21
C THR A 3 1.84 0.75 -13.62
N THR A 4 2.99 0.76 -12.95
CA THR A 4 4.18 1.55 -13.28
C THR A 4 5.42 0.70 -13.05
N ASN A 5 6.54 1.07 -13.68
CA ASN A 5 7.86 0.52 -13.42
C ASN A 5 8.69 1.35 -12.45
N HIS A 6 8.22 2.54 -12.06
CA HIS A 6 8.93 3.46 -11.17
C HIS A 6 8.38 3.38 -9.75
N ILE A 7 9.23 3.02 -8.79
CA ILE A 7 8.86 2.84 -7.38
C ILE A 7 9.75 3.70 -6.48
N LEU A 8 9.13 4.41 -5.55
CA LEU A 8 9.80 5.05 -4.41
C LEU A 8 9.78 4.10 -3.20
N MET A 9 10.94 3.87 -2.60
CA MET A 9 11.11 3.18 -1.33
C MET A 9 11.94 4.03 -0.37
N ILE A 10 11.62 3.97 0.92
CA ILE A 10 12.35 4.70 1.97
C ILE A 10 13.18 3.71 2.79
N ARG A 11 14.50 3.85 2.74
CA ARG A 11 15.40 2.99 3.52
C ARG A 11 15.37 3.41 4.99
N PRO A 12 15.00 2.52 5.93
CA PRO A 12 14.87 2.88 7.33
C PRO A 12 16.23 3.11 8.00
N VAL A 13 16.29 4.07 8.93
CA VAL A 13 17.48 4.32 9.78
C VAL A 13 17.26 4.04 11.27
N ASP A 14 16.00 3.93 11.72
CA ASP A 14 15.59 3.62 13.10
C ASP A 14 14.29 2.80 13.15
N PHE A 15 14.22 1.72 12.35
CA PHE A 15 13.08 0.80 12.33
C PHE A 15 12.97 0.03 13.64
N LYS A 16 11.82 0.21 14.29
CA LYS A 16 11.46 -0.40 15.57
C LYS A 16 9.94 -0.42 15.70
N PHE A 17 9.45 -1.19 16.65
CA PHE A 17 8.03 -1.16 17.01
C PHE A 17 7.58 0.26 17.37
N ASN A 18 6.48 0.71 16.77
CA ASN A 18 5.91 2.05 17.01
C ASN A 18 4.71 1.98 17.95
N GLU A 19 4.90 2.46 19.19
CA GLU A 19 3.85 2.49 20.21
C GLU A 19 2.63 3.33 19.79
N GLN A 20 2.81 4.39 18.97
CA GLN A 20 1.71 5.25 18.53
C GLN A 20 0.79 4.60 17.49
N THR A 21 1.23 3.52 16.83
CA THR A 21 0.42 2.78 15.85
C THR A 21 -0.11 1.47 16.39
N ALA A 22 0.55 0.90 17.40
CA ALA A 22 0.23 -0.43 17.94
C ALA A 22 -1.20 -0.58 18.47
N GLY A 23 -1.82 0.52 18.94
CA GLY A 23 -3.19 0.51 19.45
C GLY A 23 -4.26 0.19 18.38
N ASN A 24 -3.96 0.47 17.11
CA ASN A 24 -4.90 0.29 16.00
C ASN A 24 -4.31 -0.47 14.79
N ASN A 25 -3.07 -0.94 14.87
CA ASN A 25 -2.47 -1.89 13.93
C ASN A 25 -2.24 -3.26 14.59
N LYS A 26 -3.19 -4.19 14.41
CA LYS A 26 -3.12 -5.55 14.98
C LYS A 26 -2.05 -6.46 14.36
N PHE A 27 -1.44 -6.04 13.25
CA PHE A 27 -0.37 -6.80 12.61
C PHE A 27 1.00 -6.52 13.26
N GLN A 28 1.13 -5.42 14.03
CA GLN A 28 2.34 -5.13 14.80
C GLN A 28 2.39 -5.97 16.07
N ASN A 29 3.52 -6.63 16.30
CA ASN A 29 3.80 -7.38 17.51
C ASN A 29 5.02 -6.77 18.21
N ALA A 30 4.86 -6.42 19.48
CA ALA A 30 5.99 -6.00 20.30
C ALA A 30 7.01 -7.15 20.37
N SER A 31 8.23 -6.87 19.92
CA SER A 31 9.32 -7.85 19.88
C SER A 31 10.35 -7.54 20.97
N THR A 32 10.86 -8.59 21.61
CA THR A 32 12.04 -8.50 22.49
C THR A 32 13.35 -8.70 21.71
N GLU A 33 13.27 -8.79 20.38
CA GLU A 33 14.42 -8.98 19.51
C GLU A 33 15.42 -7.84 19.66
N THR A 34 16.69 -8.22 19.83
CA THR A 34 17.80 -7.29 19.73
C THR A 34 18.21 -7.19 18.26
N ASN A 35 18.52 -5.98 17.77
CA ASN A 35 18.90 -5.69 16.37
C ASN A 35 17.78 -5.64 15.31
N VAL A 36 16.54 -5.27 15.70
CA VAL A 36 15.41 -5.10 14.76
C VAL A 36 15.77 -4.23 13.55
N GLN A 37 16.38 -3.06 13.78
CA GLN A 37 16.83 -2.16 12.71
C GLN A 37 17.79 -2.85 11.72
N THR A 38 18.84 -3.52 12.21
CA THR A 38 19.83 -4.19 11.34
C THR A 38 19.19 -5.31 10.52
N ALA A 39 18.27 -6.06 11.11
CA ALA A 39 17.60 -7.15 10.42
C ALA A 39 16.58 -6.64 9.38
N ALA A 40 15.80 -5.62 9.72
CA ALA A 40 14.88 -4.96 8.79
C ALA A 40 15.62 -4.29 7.63
N LEU A 41 16.78 -3.68 7.88
CA LEU A 41 17.61 -3.10 6.84
C LEU A 41 18.09 -4.16 5.84
N LYS A 42 18.48 -5.36 6.33
CA LYS A 42 18.85 -6.48 5.47
C LYS A 42 17.69 -6.98 4.61
N GLU A 43 16.48 -7.08 5.18
CA GLU A 43 15.27 -7.43 4.42
C GLU A 43 14.94 -6.37 3.36
N PHE A 44 15.02 -5.09 3.74
CA PHE A 44 14.79 -3.96 2.84
C PHE A 44 15.76 -3.97 1.65
N ASP A 45 17.07 -4.05 1.90
CA ASP A 45 18.08 -4.02 0.84
C ASP A 45 17.96 -5.25 -0.07
N ALA A 46 17.69 -6.43 0.49
CA ALA A 46 17.43 -7.63 -0.31
C ALA A 46 16.17 -7.50 -1.18
N PHE A 47 15.13 -6.83 -0.68
CA PHE A 47 13.91 -6.58 -1.44
C PHE A 47 14.13 -5.57 -2.59
N VAL A 48 14.89 -4.50 -2.34
CA VAL A 48 15.34 -3.57 -3.39
C VAL A 48 16.14 -4.29 -4.46
N ASP A 49 17.07 -5.16 -4.08
CA ASP A 49 17.88 -5.94 -5.02
C ASP A 49 17.03 -6.91 -5.84
N LEU A 50 16.03 -7.55 -5.24
CA LEU A 50 15.07 -8.40 -5.95
C LEU A 50 14.32 -7.61 -7.03
N LEU A 51 13.78 -6.44 -6.68
CA LEU A 51 13.03 -5.59 -7.61
C LEU A 51 13.90 -5.13 -8.78
N ARG A 52 15.11 -4.62 -8.49
CA ARG A 52 16.06 -4.17 -9.52
C ARG A 52 16.54 -5.31 -10.42
N LYS A 53 16.78 -6.50 -9.86
CA LYS A 53 17.12 -7.70 -10.63
C LYS A 53 16.01 -8.12 -11.61
N ASN A 54 14.77 -7.75 -11.32
CA ASN A 54 13.62 -7.96 -12.20
C ASN A 54 13.29 -6.71 -13.05
N ASN A 55 14.25 -5.79 -13.24
CA ASN A 55 14.14 -4.60 -14.09
C ASN A 55 13.06 -3.59 -13.66
N VAL A 56 12.72 -3.55 -12.38
CA VAL A 56 11.90 -2.47 -11.79
C VAL A 56 12.81 -1.29 -11.45
N ASP A 57 12.42 -0.07 -11.80
CA ASP A 57 13.15 1.14 -11.44
C ASP A 57 12.81 1.55 -10.00
N VAL A 58 13.77 1.37 -9.09
CA VAL A 58 13.60 1.62 -7.67
C VAL A 58 14.44 2.81 -7.23
N LYS A 59 13.77 3.93 -6.96
CA LYS A 59 14.33 5.10 -6.27
C LYS A 59 14.31 4.85 -4.77
N VAL A 60 15.49 4.67 -4.19
CA VAL A 60 15.66 4.59 -2.74
C VAL A 60 16.05 5.96 -2.21
N VAL A 61 15.37 6.41 -1.15
CA VAL A 61 15.76 7.57 -0.34
C VAL A 61 16.04 7.11 1.07
N ASP A 62 17.17 7.50 1.64
CA ASP A 62 17.50 7.21 3.03
C ASP A 62 16.66 8.07 3.97
N ASP A 63 16.10 7.45 5.00
CA ASP A 63 15.45 8.18 6.08
C ASP A 63 16.45 8.96 6.95
N THR A 64 15.95 9.79 7.86
CA THR A 64 16.77 10.59 8.79
C THR A 64 16.48 10.18 10.23
N LEU A 65 17.50 10.24 11.10
CA LEU A 65 17.31 9.93 12.53
C LEU A 65 16.41 10.94 13.25
N GLN A 66 16.25 12.14 12.69
CA GLN A 66 15.43 13.21 13.24
C GLN A 66 14.62 13.86 12.11
N PRO A 67 13.28 13.96 12.24
CA PRO A 67 12.46 13.49 13.37
C PRO A 67 12.42 11.95 13.51
N GLU A 68 11.99 11.43 14.66
CA GLU A 68 11.85 9.98 14.86
C GLU A 68 10.61 9.42 14.14
N THR A 69 10.83 8.78 13.00
CA THR A 69 9.78 8.22 12.13
C THR A 69 10.02 6.73 11.84
N PRO A 70 9.77 5.83 12.81
CA PRO A 70 10.10 4.41 12.68
C PRO A 70 9.33 3.67 11.56
N ASP A 71 8.19 4.21 11.13
CA ASP A 71 7.34 3.65 10.06
C ASP A 71 7.58 4.31 8.69
N SER A 72 8.59 5.17 8.54
CA SER A 72 8.90 5.88 7.29
C SER A 72 9.15 4.96 6.09
N ILE A 73 9.51 3.71 6.37
CA ILE A 73 9.64 2.62 5.40
C ILE A 73 8.37 2.37 4.59
N PHE A 74 7.21 2.88 5.02
CA PHE A 74 5.91 2.73 4.34
C PHE A 74 5.44 4.06 3.68
N PRO A 75 6.11 4.53 2.61
CA PRO A 75 5.80 5.82 1.98
C PRO A 75 4.42 5.88 1.35
N ASN A 76 3.85 4.73 1.00
CA ASN A 76 2.57 4.60 0.33
C ASN A 76 1.40 5.19 1.15
N ASN A 77 1.61 5.37 2.46
CA ASN A 77 0.62 5.93 3.37
C ASN A 77 0.52 7.46 3.32
N TRP A 78 1.62 8.16 3.01
CA TRP A 78 1.64 9.63 3.09
C TRP A 78 1.66 10.31 1.72
N VAL A 79 2.00 9.60 0.64
CA VAL A 79 2.02 10.15 -0.73
C VAL A 79 1.45 9.20 -1.79
N SER A 80 0.87 9.78 -2.84
CA SER A 80 0.57 9.09 -4.09
C SER A 80 0.85 9.99 -5.29
N PHE A 81 1.22 9.35 -6.40
CA PHE A 81 1.60 10.00 -7.65
C PHE A 81 0.64 9.58 -8.77
N HIS A 82 0.32 10.49 -9.69
CA HIS A 82 -0.70 10.29 -10.73
C HIS A 82 -0.22 10.72 -12.12
N GLU A 83 -0.83 10.15 -13.15
CA GLU A 83 -0.40 10.26 -14.57
C GLU A 83 -0.56 11.64 -15.20
N ASP A 84 -1.35 12.51 -14.59
CA ASP A 84 -1.50 13.92 -14.96
C ASP A 84 -0.47 14.83 -14.26
N GLY A 85 0.51 14.24 -13.56
CA GLY A 85 1.54 14.94 -12.81
C GLY A 85 1.07 15.44 -11.45
N SER A 86 -0.10 14.98 -10.97
CA SER A 86 -0.59 15.28 -9.62
C SER A 86 0.18 14.51 -8.56
N VAL A 87 0.43 15.16 -7.43
CA VAL A 87 0.90 14.52 -6.19
C VAL A 87 -0.06 14.86 -5.06
N TYR A 88 -0.47 13.86 -4.30
CA TYR A 88 -1.33 14.06 -3.13
C TYR A 88 -0.56 13.70 -1.86
N LEU A 89 -0.65 14.58 -0.86
CA LEU A 89 -0.14 14.35 0.49
C LEU A 89 -1.31 14.11 1.43
N TYR A 90 -1.14 13.15 2.33
CA TYR A 90 -2.26 12.57 3.06
C TYR A 90 -2.25 12.86 4.57
N PRO A 91 -3.43 13.04 5.19
CA PRO A 91 -3.57 13.18 6.62
C PRO A 91 -3.36 11.83 7.32
N MET A 92 -2.44 11.80 8.29
CA MET A 92 -2.01 10.58 9.00
C MET A 92 -2.55 10.57 10.44
N PHE A 93 -3.04 9.40 10.89
CA PHE A 93 -3.66 9.27 12.21
C PHE A 93 -2.64 9.53 13.33
N SER A 94 -1.55 8.74 13.33
CA SER A 94 -0.50 8.83 14.35
C SER A 94 0.37 10.06 14.14
N GLU A 95 0.62 10.81 15.21
CA GLU A 95 1.28 12.12 15.13
C GLU A 95 2.73 12.02 14.64
N ASN A 96 3.48 11.00 15.07
CA ASN A 96 4.85 10.81 14.59
C ASN A 96 4.91 10.51 13.10
N ARG A 97 3.91 9.81 12.54
CA ARG A 97 3.83 9.51 11.11
C ARG A 97 3.56 10.73 10.24
N ARG A 98 2.99 11.80 10.79
CA ARG A 98 2.79 13.08 10.09
C ARG A 98 4.12 13.73 9.67
N LEU A 99 5.19 13.41 10.40
CA LEU A 99 6.54 13.90 10.17
C LEU A 99 7.27 13.15 9.04
N GLU A 100 6.69 12.05 8.52
CA GLU A 100 7.22 11.29 7.38
C GLU A 100 7.07 12.04 6.04
N ARG A 101 6.20 13.04 5.98
CA ARG A 101 5.98 13.84 4.76
C ARG A 101 7.20 14.73 4.50
N ARG A 102 7.97 14.37 3.48
CA ARG A 102 9.26 14.98 3.15
C ARG A 102 9.23 15.65 1.78
N ILE A 103 9.20 16.99 1.76
CA ILE A 103 9.10 17.81 0.54
C ILE A 103 10.31 17.64 -0.37
N GLU A 104 11.50 17.44 0.20
CA GLU A 104 12.75 17.26 -0.52
C GLU A 104 12.75 15.99 -1.38
N ILE A 105 11.95 14.97 -1.01
CA ILE A 105 11.74 13.78 -1.84
C ILE A 105 11.01 14.17 -3.12
N LEU A 106 9.98 15.00 -3.00
CA LEU A 106 9.21 15.50 -4.15
C LEU A 106 10.07 16.39 -5.03
N ASP A 107 10.91 17.25 -4.43
CA ASP A 107 11.86 18.09 -5.16
C ASP A 107 12.85 17.23 -5.97
N GLY A 108 13.39 16.17 -5.40
CA GLY A 108 14.26 15.23 -6.11
C GLY A 108 13.55 14.47 -7.24
N LEU A 109 12.26 14.16 -7.10
CA LEU A 109 11.48 13.56 -8.19
C LEU A 109 11.30 14.52 -9.38
N ARG A 110 11.24 15.84 -9.15
CA ARG A 110 11.12 16.83 -10.24
C ARG A 110 12.31 16.84 -11.20
N GLU A 111 13.43 16.25 -10.84
CA GLU A 111 14.59 16.14 -11.75
C GLU A 111 14.27 15.24 -12.95
N ASN A 112 13.49 14.18 -12.75
CA ASN A 112 13.21 13.15 -13.77
C ASN A 112 11.74 13.06 -14.16
N PHE A 113 10.83 13.64 -13.35
CA PHE A 113 9.38 13.55 -13.56
C PHE A 113 8.70 14.92 -13.61
N GLU A 114 7.55 14.97 -14.28
CA GLU A 114 6.65 16.10 -14.30
C GLU A 114 5.76 16.11 -13.05
N VAL A 115 6.05 17.03 -12.13
CA VAL A 115 5.18 17.33 -10.98
C VAL A 115 4.47 18.65 -11.27
N ASN A 116 3.23 18.54 -11.73
CA ASN A 116 2.41 19.68 -12.15
C ASN A 116 1.77 20.39 -10.97
N HIS A 117 1.29 19.62 -9.99
CA HIS A 117 0.68 20.18 -8.79
C HIS A 117 0.81 19.24 -7.60
N ILE A 118 0.89 19.84 -6.41
CA ILE A 118 0.88 19.12 -5.13
C ILE A 118 -0.36 19.56 -4.38
N THR A 119 -1.22 18.61 -4.06
CA THR A 119 -2.42 18.81 -3.25
C THR A 119 -2.20 18.22 -1.87
N ASP A 120 -2.15 19.07 -0.87
CA ASP A 120 -1.94 18.66 0.52
C ASP A 120 -3.29 18.53 1.25
N LEU A 121 -3.68 17.29 1.57
CA LEU A 121 -4.89 16.97 2.34
C LEU A 121 -4.60 16.88 3.85
N SER A 122 -3.35 17.09 4.31
CA SER A 122 -2.97 16.99 5.73
C SER A 122 -3.68 18.00 6.62
N PHE A 123 -4.30 19.05 6.08
CA PHE A 123 -5.10 19.99 6.86
C PHE A 123 -6.29 19.34 7.58
N TYR A 124 -6.78 18.17 7.11
CA TYR A 124 -7.81 17.38 7.77
C TYR A 124 -7.37 16.81 9.13
N GLU A 125 -6.06 16.72 9.39
CA GLU A 125 -5.54 16.28 10.70
C GLU A 125 -6.02 17.19 11.85
N LYS A 126 -6.26 18.48 11.56
CA LYS A 126 -6.82 19.46 12.53
C LYS A 126 -8.29 19.17 12.88
N GLN A 127 -8.95 18.36 12.06
CA GLN A 127 -10.35 17.96 12.21
C GLN A 127 -10.48 16.51 12.69
N TYR A 128 -9.37 15.84 13.01
CA TYR A 128 -9.31 14.41 13.37
C TYR A 128 -9.89 13.48 12.28
N ALA A 129 -9.76 13.89 11.01
CA ALA A 129 -10.15 13.10 9.85
C ALA A 129 -8.88 12.69 9.07
N PHE A 130 -8.81 11.43 8.65
CA PHE A 130 -7.57 10.81 8.15
C PHE A 130 -7.82 9.99 6.89
N LEU A 131 -6.80 9.85 6.05
CA LEU A 131 -6.85 9.04 4.84
C LEU A 131 -5.41 8.69 4.50
N GLU A 132 -4.89 7.58 5.02
CA GLU A 132 -3.48 7.18 4.92
C GLU A 132 -3.14 6.60 3.53
N GLY A 133 -3.34 7.43 2.50
CA GLY A 133 -2.91 7.22 1.13
C GLY A 133 -3.38 5.90 0.54
N THR A 134 -2.47 5.22 -0.15
CA THR A 134 -2.74 3.92 -0.76
C THR A 134 -2.68 2.76 0.24
N GLY A 135 -2.49 3.04 1.53
CA GLY A 135 -2.81 2.11 2.61
C GLY A 135 -4.32 2.05 2.82
N SER A 136 -4.92 3.22 3.03
CA SER A 136 -6.36 3.41 3.17
C SER A 136 -7.13 3.12 1.88
N MET A 137 -6.51 3.28 0.70
CA MET A 137 -7.17 3.10 -0.59
C MET A 137 -6.48 2.05 -1.47
N VAL A 138 -7.27 1.24 -2.18
CA VAL A 138 -6.81 0.45 -3.32
C VAL A 138 -7.41 1.07 -4.58
N LEU A 139 -6.56 1.56 -5.47
CA LEU A 139 -6.99 2.29 -6.66
C LEU A 139 -7.04 1.36 -7.87
N ASP A 140 -8.23 1.17 -8.45
CA ASP A 140 -8.34 0.77 -9.85
C ASP A 140 -8.17 2.03 -10.70
N ARG A 141 -6.94 2.26 -11.13
CA ARG A 141 -6.54 3.48 -11.83
C ARG A 141 -7.12 3.54 -13.24
N THR A 142 -7.29 2.39 -13.89
CA THR A 142 -7.85 2.30 -15.24
C THR A 142 -9.34 2.63 -15.22
N ASN A 143 -10.09 2.09 -14.26
CA ASN A 143 -11.53 2.34 -14.17
C ASN A 143 -11.89 3.56 -13.29
N LYS A 144 -10.89 4.21 -12.69
CA LYS A 144 -11.06 5.33 -11.75
C LYS A 144 -11.97 4.97 -10.58
N ILE A 145 -11.70 3.84 -9.92
CA ILE A 145 -12.44 3.40 -8.72
C ILE A 145 -11.49 3.35 -7.52
N ALA A 146 -11.90 3.93 -6.38
CA ALA A 146 -11.16 3.91 -5.13
C ALA A 146 -11.89 3.02 -4.12
N TYR A 147 -11.37 1.82 -3.88
CA TYR A 147 -11.90 0.92 -2.86
C TYR A 147 -11.30 1.28 -1.51
N ALA A 148 -12.16 1.46 -0.51
CA ALA A 148 -11.75 1.92 0.81
C ALA A 148 -12.56 1.25 1.93
N CYS A 149 -11.89 0.48 2.77
CA CYS A 149 -12.41 0.09 4.07
C CYS A 149 -12.32 1.28 5.02
N LEU A 150 -13.48 1.72 5.54
CA LEU A 150 -13.57 2.78 6.54
C LEU A 150 -12.98 2.29 7.86
N SER A 151 -12.20 3.16 8.51
CA SER A 151 -11.49 2.85 9.74
C SER A 151 -11.09 4.14 10.46
N VAL A 152 -10.43 4.04 11.61
CA VAL A 152 -9.84 5.21 12.29
C VAL A 152 -8.76 5.91 11.46
N ARG A 153 -8.28 5.29 10.38
CA ARG A 153 -7.27 5.81 9.44
C ARG A 153 -7.85 6.16 8.07
N THR A 154 -9.14 5.89 7.86
CA THR A 154 -9.83 6.09 6.58
C THR A 154 -11.20 6.70 6.84
N ASP A 155 -11.25 8.02 6.75
CA ASP A 155 -12.44 8.85 6.92
C ASP A 155 -13.15 9.04 5.57
N GLU A 156 -14.47 8.90 5.60
CA GLU A 156 -15.31 8.96 4.40
C GLU A 156 -15.38 10.36 3.79
N GLU A 157 -15.34 11.43 4.59
CA GLU A 157 -15.36 12.80 4.07
C GLU A 157 -14.07 13.10 3.31
N VAL A 158 -12.92 12.70 3.88
CA VAL A 158 -11.61 12.90 3.23
C VAL A 158 -11.51 12.06 1.95
N LEU A 159 -12.00 10.81 1.97
CA LEU A 159 -12.11 9.97 0.78
C LEU A 159 -12.95 10.62 -0.31
N ASN A 160 -14.13 11.15 0.04
CA ASN A 160 -15.01 11.82 -0.91
C ASN A 160 -14.37 13.08 -1.52
N ASN A 161 -13.62 13.86 -0.72
CA ASN A 161 -12.88 15.00 -1.26
C ASN A 161 -11.75 14.56 -2.20
N PHE A 162 -10.96 13.54 -1.82
CA PHE A 162 -9.97 12.95 -2.71
C PHE A 162 -10.61 12.51 -4.05
N SER A 163 -11.72 11.78 -4.00
CA SER A 163 -12.49 11.34 -5.16
C SER A 163 -12.96 12.49 -6.03
N MET A 164 -13.48 13.58 -5.44
CA MET A 164 -13.87 14.79 -6.17
C MET A 164 -12.69 15.47 -6.88
N LEU A 165 -11.51 15.52 -6.25
CA LEU A 165 -10.32 16.17 -6.81
C LEU A 165 -9.68 15.34 -7.94
N THR A 166 -9.80 14.02 -7.86
CA THR A 166 -9.07 13.07 -8.73
C THR A 166 -9.94 12.40 -9.79
N GLY A 167 -11.26 12.53 -9.68
CA GLY A 167 -12.25 11.87 -10.52
C GLY A 167 -12.42 10.38 -10.25
N TYR A 168 -11.96 9.87 -9.11
CA TYR A 168 -12.21 8.48 -8.71
C TYR A 168 -13.62 8.34 -8.13
N GLU A 169 -14.30 7.25 -8.44
CA GLU A 169 -15.54 6.84 -7.78
C GLU A 169 -15.22 6.05 -6.50
N PRO A 170 -15.65 6.51 -5.32
CA PRO A 170 -15.37 5.80 -4.08
C PRO A 170 -16.32 4.59 -3.92
N VAL A 171 -15.74 3.44 -3.58
CA VAL A 171 -16.46 2.27 -3.09
C VAL A 171 -16.04 2.06 -1.64
N ALA A 172 -16.78 2.69 -0.74
CA ALA A 172 -16.56 2.61 0.70
C ALA A 172 -17.31 1.41 1.32
N PHE A 173 -16.68 0.74 2.27
CA PHE A 173 -17.27 -0.39 3.00
C PHE A 173 -16.62 -0.55 4.38
N GLN A 174 -17.17 -1.43 5.22
CA GLN A 174 -16.58 -1.82 6.50
C GLN A 174 -16.07 -3.25 6.46
N ALA A 175 -14.90 -3.49 7.04
CA ALA A 175 -14.33 -4.81 7.19
C ALA A 175 -13.75 -5.02 8.59
N VAL A 176 -13.82 -6.27 9.05
CA VAL A 176 -13.28 -6.69 10.36
C VAL A 176 -12.52 -8.01 10.23
N ASP A 177 -11.58 -8.22 11.16
CA ASP A 177 -10.85 -9.48 11.32
C ASP A 177 -11.71 -10.58 11.98
N GLU A 178 -11.10 -11.74 12.27
CA GLU A 178 -11.75 -12.86 12.95
C GLU A 178 -12.22 -12.57 14.38
N THR A 179 -11.67 -11.52 15.01
CA THR A 179 -12.04 -11.06 16.36
C THR A 179 -13.09 -9.95 16.34
N ASN A 180 -13.60 -9.58 15.15
CA ASN A 180 -14.44 -8.41 14.89
C ASN A 180 -13.73 -7.07 15.14
N PHE A 181 -12.39 -7.04 15.09
CA PHE A 181 -11.64 -5.80 15.14
C PHE A 181 -11.61 -5.15 13.75
N PRO A 182 -11.82 -3.83 13.62
CA PRO A 182 -11.79 -3.15 12.31
C PRO A 182 -10.47 -3.32 11.57
N ILE A 183 -10.54 -3.64 10.28
CA ILE A 183 -9.38 -3.60 9.40
C ILE A 183 -8.95 -2.15 9.20
N TYR A 184 -7.69 -1.85 9.51
CA TYR A 184 -7.22 -0.46 9.57
C TYR A 184 -6.89 0.13 8.18
N HIS A 185 -6.37 -0.70 7.26
CA HIS A 185 -6.01 -0.31 5.89
C HIS A 185 -6.58 -1.30 4.88
N THR A 186 -7.16 -0.78 3.81
CA THR A 186 -7.72 -1.60 2.72
C THR A 186 -6.66 -2.49 2.06
N ASN A 187 -5.42 -2.00 1.98
CA ASN A 187 -4.32 -2.72 1.33
C ASN A 187 -3.87 -4.01 2.04
N VAL A 188 -4.34 -4.30 3.25
CA VAL A 188 -4.01 -5.57 3.92
C VAL A 188 -4.97 -6.69 3.50
N MET A 189 -6.17 -6.32 3.05
CA MET A 189 -7.23 -7.23 2.66
C MET A 189 -7.49 -7.28 1.16
N MET A 190 -6.92 -6.36 0.37
CA MET A 190 -7.16 -6.25 -1.06
C MET A 190 -5.95 -5.73 -1.86
N CYS A 191 -5.76 -6.32 -3.04
CA CYS A 191 -4.90 -5.84 -4.13
C CYS A 191 -5.70 -5.83 -5.45
N ILE A 192 -5.47 -4.82 -6.31
CA ILE A 192 -6.04 -4.72 -7.65
C ILE A 192 -4.93 -4.71 -8.69
N GLY A 193 -5.00 -5.67 -9.61
CA GLY A 193 -4.23 -5.70 -10.84
C GLY A 193 -5.03 -5.17 -12.05
N ASP A 194 -4.45 -5.25 -13.22
CA ASP A 194 -5.05 -4.88 -14.50
C ASP A 194 -6.29 -5.74 -14.83
N CYS A 195 -6.20 -7.05 -14.61
CA CYS A 195 -7.23 -8.04 -14.95
C CYS A 195 -7.82 -8.78 -13.75
N PHE A 196 -7.25 -8.64 -12.55
CA PHE A 196 -7.68 -9.38 -11.37
C PHE A 196 -7.79 -8.49 -10.12
N ALA A 197 -8.48 -9.00 -9.10
CA ALA A 197 -8.50 -8.44 -7.76
C ALA A 197 -8.38 -9.57 -6.73
N VAL A 198 -7.38 -9.47 -5.87
CA VAL A 198 -7.25 -10.33 -4.69
C VAL A 198 -7.99 -9.65 -3.55
N ILE A 199 -8.91 -10.35 -2.88
CA ILE A 199 -9.71 -9.75 -1.81
C ILE A 199 -10.17 -10.78 -0.76
N CYS A 200 -10.14 -10.38 0.51
CA CYS A 200 -10.81 -11.12 1.58
C CYS A 200 -12.27 -10.70 1.73
N LEU A 201 -13.19 -11.28 0.95
CA LEU A 201 -14.62 -10.96 1.05
C LEU A 201 -15.22 -11.34 2.41
N ASP A 202 -14.65 -12.31 3.12
CA ASP A 202 -15.11 -12.72 4.45
C ASP A 202 -14.90 -11.67 5.54
N SER A 203 -14.00 -10.71 5.32
CA SER A 203 -13.81 -9.57 6.22
C SER A 203 -14.98 -8.57 6.15
N ILE A 204 -15.69 -8.49 5.02
CA ILE A 204 -16.84 -7.60 4.82
C ILE A 204 -18.11 -8.29 5.34
N LYS A 205 -18.58 -7.90 6.53
CA LYS A 205 -19.72 -8.60 7.19
C LYS A 205 -21.08 -8.16 6.67
N ASN A 206 -21.21 -6.92 6.21
CA ASN A 206 -22.45 -6.43 5.63
C ASN A 206 -22.66 -7.06 4.23
N PRO A 207 -23.76 -7.81 4.01
CA PRO A 207 -23.99 -8.49 2.73
C PRO A 207 -24.24 -7.52 1.57
N GLU A 208 -24.80 -6.34 1.83
CA GLU A 208 -25.02 -5.32 0.78
C GLU A 208 -23.69 -4.69 0.36
N GLU A 209 -22.82 -4.35 1.30
CA GLU A 209 -21.48 -3.83 1.00
C GLU A 209 -20.63 -4.88 0.26
N LYS A 210 -20.67 -6.14 0.71
CA LYS A 210 -19.98 -7.26 0.05
C LYS A 210 -20.47 -7.42 -1.39
N LEU A 211 -21.78 -7.35 -1.60
CA LEU A 211 -22.37 -7.43 -2.93
C LEU A 211 -21.95 -6.23 -3.80
N ASN A 212 -21.97 -5.02 -3.26
CA ASN A 212 -21.57 -3.80 -3.97
C ASN A 212 -20.10 -3.86 -4.43
N VAL A 213 -19.18 -4.27 -3.54
CA VAL A 213 -17.76 -4.47 -3.89
C VAL A 213 -17.62 -5.53 -4.99
N THR A 214 -18.32 -6.66 -4.86
CA THR A 214 -18.27 -7.75 -5.84
C THR A 214 -18.79 -7.31 -7.22
N ILE A 215 -19.91 -6.58 -7.25
CA ILE A 215 -20.49 -6.04 -8.49
C ILE A 215 -19.54 -5.04 -9.12
N SER A 216 -18.96 -4.13 -8.32
CA SER A 216 -18.01 -3.13 -8.79
C SER A 216 -16.78 -3.79 -9.44
N LEU A 217 -16.14 -4.75 -8.76
CA LEU A 217 -14.97 -5.47 -9.30
C LEU A 217 -15.29 -6.22 -10.60
N LYS A 218 -16.42 -6.93 -10.65
CA LYS A 218 -16.85 -7.63 -11.86
C LYS A 218 -17.22 -6.67 -12.99
N GLY A 219 -17.86 -5.55 -12.67
CA GLY A 219 -18.19 -4.48 -13.61
C GLY A 219 -16.95 -3.80 -14.20
N ALA A 220 -15.88 -3.72 -13.42
CA ALA A 220 -14.54 -3.29 -13.83
C ALA A 220 -13.75 -4.35 -14.62
N GLY A 221 -14.35 -5.52 -14.88
CA GLY A 221 -13.75 -6.61 -15.65
C GLY A 221 -12.71 -7.44 -14.88
N LYS A 222 -12.69 -7.37 -13.55
CA LYS A 222 -11.70 -8.08 -12.73
C LYS A 222 -12.13 -9.51 -12.44
N GLU A 223 -11.20 -10.46 -12.61
CA GLU A 223 -11.29 -11.77 -11.98
C GLU A 223 -11.10 -11.63 -10.47
N ILE A 224 -12.06 -12.11 -9.68
CA ILE A 224 -11.98 -12.06 -8.22
C ILE A 224 -11.28 -13.34 -7.73
N ILE A 225 -10.13 -13.16 -7.08
CA ILE A 225 -9.36 -14.21 -6.43
C ILE A 225 -9.54 -14.03 -4.92
N GLU A 226 -10.42 -14.84 -4.33
CA GLU A 226 -10.75 -14.74 -2.92
C GLU A 226 -9.63 -15.29 -2.04
N ILE A 227 -9.29 -14.56 -0.97
CA ILE A 227 -8.38 -15.02 0.08
C ILE A 227 -9.11 -15.16 1.42
N SER A 228 -8.71 -16.15 2.22
CA SER A 228 -9.27 -16.34 3.55
C SER A 228 -8.80 -15.26 4.54
N LEU A 229 -9.47 -15.16 5.70
CA LEU A 229 -8.99 -14.32 6.81
C LEU A 229 -7.59 -14.73 7.29
N GLU A 230 -7.28 -16.04 7.27
CA GLU A 230 -5.95 -16.54 7.61
C GLU A 230 -4.89 -16.05 6.62
N GLN A 231 -5.19 -16.12 5.31
CA GLN A 231 -4.31 -15.61 4.26
C GLN A 231 -4.14 -14.09 4.33
N MET A 232 -5.22 -13.35 4.63
CA MET A 232 -5.17 -11.92 4.91
C MET A 232 -4.23 -11.61 6.08
N ASN A 233 -4.30 -12.37 7.18
CA ASN A 233 -3.40 -12.26 8.34
C ASN A 233 -1.95 -12.68 8.02
N LYS A 234 -1.72 -13.27 6.85
CA LYS A 234 -0.41 -13.56 6.26
C LYS A 234 -0.02 -12.57 5.16
N PHE A 235 -0.70 -11.42 5.08
CA PHE A 235 -0.50 -10.34 4.13
C PHE A 235 -0.79 -10.71 2.66
N ALA A 236 -1.62 -11.72 2.40
CA ALA A 236 -1.99 -12.09 1.03
C ALA A 236 -2.78 -10.99 0.28
N GLY A 237 -3.37 -10.02 0.99
CA GLY A 237 -3.95 -8.83 0.35
C GLY A 237 -2.92 -7.75 0.01
N ASN A 238 -1.75 -7.77 0.66
CA ASN A 238 -0.72 -6.72 0.57
C ASN A 238 0.27 -6.96 -0.59
N MET A 239 -0.30 -7.28 -1.75
CA MET A 239 0.43 -7.50 -3.00
C MET A 239 0.36 -6.23 -3.86
N LEU A 240 1.28 -6.08 -4.79
CA LEU A 240 1.24 -5.00 -5.78
C LEU A 240 1.62 -5.53 -7.16
N GLN A 241 0.76 -5.30 -8.15
CA GLN A 241 1.13 -5.52 -9.54
C GLN A 241 1.93 -4.31 -10.05
N VAL A 242 3.12 -4.58 -10.59
CA VAL A 242 3.99 -3.59 -11.23
C VAL A 242 4.35 -4.08 -12.62
N THR A 243 4.91 -3.19 -13.44
CA THR A 243 5.48 -3.57 -14.74
C THR A 243 6.98 -3.31 -14.69
N ASN A 244 7.79 -4.10 -15.37
CA ASN A 244 9.23 -3.82 -15.46
C ASN A 244 9.60 -3.05 -16.74
N ALA A 245 10.87 -2.69 -16.89
CA ALA A 245 11.36 -1.97 -18.07
C ALA A 245 11.20 -2.74 -19.40
N GLU A 246 10.90 -4.04 -19.36
CA GLU A 246 10.66 -4.90 -20.52
C GLU A 246 9.14 -5.08 -20.80
N ASN A 247 8.28 -4.36 -20.09
CA ASN A 247 6.82 -4.49 -20.11
C ASN A 247 6.28 -5.85 -19.62
N GLU A 248 7.05 -6.59 -18.82
CA GLU A 248 6.56 -7.78 -18.12
C GLU A 248 5.76 -7.37 -16.88
N SER A 249 4.58 -7.94 -16.68
CA SER A 249 3.78 -7.76 -15.46
C SER A 249 4.30 -8.65 -14.34
N LEU A 250 4.62 -8.03 -13.20
CA LEU A 250 5.14 -8.68 -12.01
C LEU A 250 4.15 -8.49 -10.87
N LEU A 251 3.87 -9.57 -10.12
CA LEU A 251 3.11 -9.48 -8.88
C LEU A 251 4.05 -9.60 -7.70
N VAL A 252 4.23 -8.49 -6.99
CA VAL A 252 5.15 -8.36 -5.86
C VAL A 252 4.42 -8.65 -4.56
N MET A 253 4.97 -9.54 -3.74
CA MET A 253 4.42 -9.88 -2.43
C MET A 253 5.52 -10.30 -1.44
N SER A 254 5.17 -10.51 -0.17
CA SER A 254 6.10 -11.15 0.77
C SER A 254 6.13 -12.67 0.58
N GLU A 255 7.21 -13.30 1.04
CA GLU A 255 7.31 -14.76 1.09
C GLU A 255 6.19 -15.37 1.94
N GLN A 256 5.82 -14.71 3.05
CA GLN A 256 4.73 -15.15 3.90
C GLN A 256 3.37 -15.14 3.16
N ALA A 257 3.09 -14.10 2.39
CA ALA A 257 1.90 -14.01 1.55
C ALA A 257 1.90 -15.12 0.51
N TYR A 258 3.00 -15.30 -0.22
CA TYR A 258 3.14 -16.34 -1.24
C TYR A 258 2.90 -17.75 -0.67
N LEU A 259 3.55 -18.10 0.45
CA LEU A 259 3.42 -19.41 1.08
C LEU A 259 2.03 -19.68 1.67
N SER A 260 1.22 -18.64 1.89
CA SER A 260 -0.17 -18.79 2.35
C SER A 260 -1.15 -19.12 1.23
N LEU A 261 -0.80 -18.82 -0.02
CA LEU A 261 -1.67 -19.08 -1.17
C LEU A 261 -1.74 -20.57 -1.49
N ASN A 262 -2.91 -21.01 -1.95
CA ASN A 262 -3.08 -22.36 -2.48
C ASN A 262 -2.68 -22.41 -3.97
N ALA A 263 -2.53 -23.63 -4.50
CA ALA A 263 -2.08 -23.85 -5.87
C ALA A 263 -3.04 -23.25 -6.93
N GLU A 264 -4.34 -23.20 -6.67
CA GLU A 264 -5.34 -22.63 -7.59
C GLU A 264 -5.22 -21.11 -7.65
N GLN A 265 -5.04 -20.44 -6.50
CA GLN A 265 -4.80 -19.00 -6.42
C GLN A 265 -3.49 -18.61 -7.11
N ILE A 266 -2.41 -19.36 -6.87
CA ILE A 266 -1.12 -19.12 -7.55
C ILE A 266 -1.29 -19.27 -9.06
N ALA A 267 -1.90 -20.37 -9.51
CA ALA A 267 -2.12 -20.61 -10.94
C ALA A 267 -3.02 -19.55 -11.60
N ALA A 268 -4.00 -18.99 -10.89
CA ALA A 268 -4.83 -17.89 -11.39
C ALA A 268 -4.01 -16.60 -11.53
N LEU A 269 -3.20 -16.24 -10.53
CA LEU A 269 -2.36 -15.04 -10.57
C LEU A 269 -1.27 -15.12 -11.65
N GLU A 270 -0.66 -16.29 -11.83
CA GLU A 270 0.40 -16.52 -12.83
C GLU A 270 -0.10 -16.43 -14.28
N GLN A 271 -1.41 -16.46 -14.52
CA GLN A 271 -1.96 -16.15 -15.85
C GLN A 271 -1.76 -14.69 -16.24
N TYR A 272 -1.70 -13.79 -15.25
CA TYR A 272 -1.64 -12.34 -15.46
C TYR A 272 -0.27 -11.75 -15.15
N SER A 273 0.50 -12.34 -14.24
CA SER A 273 1.77 -11.75 -13.78
C SER A 273 2.71 -12.80 -13.26
N ARG A 274 4.01 -12.65 -13.55
CA ARG A 274 5.03 -13.46 -12.89
C ARG A 274 5.15 -13.04 -11.43
N ILE A 275 5.00 -13.99 -10.51
CA ILE A 275 5.10 -13.71 -9.09
C ILE A 275 6.58 -13.55 -8.70
N ILE A 276 6.87 -12.50 -7.94
CA ILE A 276 8.16 -12.32 -7.25
C ILE A 276 7.91 -12.01 -5.78
N TYR A 277 8.73 -12.58 -4.90
CA TYR A 277 8.54 -12.44 -3.46
C TYR A 277 9.85 -12.35 -2.69
N ALA A 278 9.81 -11.69 -1.53
CA ALA A 278 10.94 -11.52 -0.63
C ALA A 278 10.57 -11.89 0.82
N PRO A 279 11.50 -12.46 1.61
CA PRO A 279 11.30 -12.63 3.04
C PRO A 279 11.32 -11.27 3.75
N LEU A 280 10.18 -10.87 4.32
CA LEU A 280 9.97 -9.58 5.01
C LEU A 280 9.53 -9.79 6.48
N TYR A 281 9.96 -10.88 7.11
CA TYR A 281 9.43 -11.34 8.40
C TYR A 281 9.64 -10.33 9.52
N ILE A 282 10.80 -9.66 9.57
CA ILE A 282 11.11 -8.65 10.60
C ILE A 282 10.27 -7.40 10.37
N ILE A 283 10.17 -6.95 9.11
CA ILE A 283 9.36 -5.76 8.74
C ILE A 283 7.88 -6.00 9.04
N GLU A 284 7.34 -7.15 8.62
CA GLU A 284 5.95 -7.54 8.86
C GLU A 284 5.64 -7.61 10.35
N LYS A 285 6.49 -8.29 11.13
CA LYS A 285 6.27 -8.50 12.56
C LYS A 285 6.29 -7.20 13.36
N ASN A 286 7.25 -6.30 13.07
CA ASN A 286 7.49 -5.11 13.89
C ASN A 286 6.75 -3.86 13.38
N GLY A 287 6.57 -3.73 12.07
CA GLY A 287 5.91 -2.58 11.43
C GLY A 287 4.44 -2.84 11.07
N GLY A 288 4.01 -4.10 10.98
CA GLY A 288 2.62 -4.46 10.63
C GLY A 288 2.21 -4.04 9.20
N GLY A 289 3.19 -3.71 8.36
CA GLY A 289 3.06 -3.52 6.92
C GLY A 289 3.91 -4.56 6.18
N SER A 290 3.60 -4.82 4.92
CA SER A 290 4.29 -5.82 4.10
C SER A 290 4.74 -5.21 2.76
N ALA A 291 4.94 -6.04 1.74
CA ALA A 291 5.53 -5.68 0.46
C ALA A 291 4.88 -4.43 -0.15
N ARG A 292 3.55 -4.40 -0.36
CA ARG A 292 2.88 -3.23 -0.96
C ARG A 292 3.07 -1.95 -0.15
N CYS A 293 3.06 -2.02 1.19
CA CYS A 293 3.23 -0.82 2.02
C CYS A 293 4.58 -0.13 1.78
N MET A 294 5.62 -0.90 1.44
CA MET A 294 6.97 -0.36 1.20
C MET A 294 7.13 0.30 -0.17
N LEU A 295 6.13 0.18 -1.06
CA LEU A 295 6.21 0.59 -2.47
C LEU A 295 5.24 1.75 -2.71
N ALA A 296 5.78 2.96 -2.94
CA ALA A 296 5.00 4.06 -3.47
C ALA A 296 5.15 4.12 -4.99
N GLU A 297 4.08 3.79 -5.72
CA GLU A 297 4.08 3.80 -7.19
C GLU A 297 4.21 5.23 -7.74
N ILE A 298 5.25 5.50 -8.53
CA ILE A 298 5.42 6.77 -9.23
C ILE A 298 4.74 6.65 -10.61
N HIS A 299 3.52 7.16 -10.72
CA HIS A 299 2.81 7.28 -12.00
C HIS A 299 3.05 8.62 -12.71
N LEU A 300 3.94 9.47 -12.20
CA LEU A 300 4.23 10.76 -12.82
C LEU A 300 4.77 10.57 -14.25
N PRO A 301 4.43 11.47 -15.20
CA PRO A 301 5.08 11.49 -16.50
C PRO A 301 6.59 11.67 -16.37
N SER A 302 7.36 10.88 -17.10
CA SER A 302 8.81 11.08 -17.20
C SER A 302 9.13 12.29 -18.07
N LYS A 303 10.13 13.08 -17.68
CA LYS A 303 10.68 14.14 -18.52
C LYS A 303 11.53 13.51 -19.63
N LEU A 304 11.26 13.90 -20.87
CA LEU A 304 12.06 13.55 -22.04
C LEU A 304 13.42 14.27 -22.05
#